data_AF-A0A4R3MWY0-F1
#
_entry.id   AF-A0A4R3MWY0-F1
#
_cell.length_a   1.000
_cell.length_b   1.000
_cell.length_c   1.000
_cell.angle_alpha   90.00
_cell.angle_beta   90.00
_cell.angle_gamma   90.00
#
_symmetry.space_group_name_H-M   'P 1'
#
loop_
_entity.id
_entity.type
_entity.pdbx_description
1 polymer ?
#
loop_
_entity_poly.entity_id
_entity_poly.type
_entity_poly.pdbx_seq_one_letter_code
_entity_poly.pdbx_strand_id
1 'polypeptide(L)'
;MINIKWDEKYSVGHARIDHEHQVFVDLIINVSRAEDRHSSKDRVMRLLVELRKYAEFHFYSEENIMLDHDFPEYETHRQEHIRLLCELDRRFHDYRLDAATLSELVDFLFQWFALHTTCSDKKLAHHIASTGEHTPSS
;
A
#
# COMPACT_ATOMS: atom_id res chain seq x y z
N MET A 1 -11.23 -14.88 8.15
CA MET A 1 -10.70 -13.84 7.26
C MET A 1 -11.33 -12.50 7.60
N ILE A 2 -10.51 -11.45 7.67
CA ILE A 2 -10.96 -10.07 7.88
C ILE A 2 -11.85 -9.63 6.70
N ASN A 3 -12.91 -8.87 6.96
CA ASN A 3 -13.72 -8.26 5.91
C ASN A 3 -12.99 -7.05 5.32
N ILE A 4 -12.33 -7.25 4.18
CA ILE A 4 -11.53 -6.23 3.51
C ILE A 4 -12.40 -5.48 2.51
N LYS A 5 -12.50 -4.16 2.69
CA LYS A 5 -13.20 -3.25 1.79
C LYS A 5 -12.56 -1.87 1.88
N TRP A 6 -12.71 -1.09 0.81
CA TRP A 6 -12.46 0.34 0.88
C TRP A 6 -13.37 0.98 1.93
N ASP A 7 -12.82 1.96 2.63
CA ASP A 7 -13.50 2.75 3.65
C ASP A 7 -12.93 4.17 3.59
N GLU A 8 -13.79 5.18 3.67
CA GLU A 8 -13.40 6.60 3.57
C GLU A 8 -12.36 7.01 4.61
N LYS A 9 -12.21 6.28 5.72
CA LYS A 9 -11.14 6.54 6.70
C LYS A 9 -9.72 6.39 6.12
N TYR A 10 -9.57 5.64 5.03
CA TYR A 10 -8.32 5.45 4.29
C TYR A 10 -8.10 6.54 3.23
N SER A 11 -9.08 7.37 2.92
CA SER A 11 -8.82 8.56 2.11
C SER A 11 -7.92 9.52 2.87
N VAL A 12 -6.94 10.06 2.17
CA VAL A 12 -6.06 11.15 2.63
C VAL A 12 -6.49 12.50 2.06
N GLY A 13 -7.47 12.53 1.14
CA GLY A 13 -8.00 13.75 0.53
C GLY A 13 -7.18 14.25 -0.66
N HIS A 14 -6.24 13.45 -1.17
CA HIS A 14 -5.48 13.73 -2.38
C HIS A 14 -5.88 12.73 -3.46
N ALA A 15 -6.60 13.20 -4.50
CA ALA A 15 -7.31 12.34 -5.46
C ALA A 15 -6.45 11.24 -6.11
N ARG A 16 -5.18 11.56 -6.43
CA ARG A 16 -4.25 10.57 -7.01
C ARG A 16 -3.86 9.49 -6.00
N ILE A 17 -3.56 9.89 -4.77
CA ILE A 17 -3.14 8.96 -3.71
C ILE A 17 -4.33 8.06 -3.33
N ASP A 18 -5.51 8.65 -3.14
CA ASP A 18 -6.73 7.91 -2.83
C ASP A 18 -7.07 6.88 -3.91
N HIS A 19 -6.91 7.23 -5.19
CA HIS A 19 -7.13 6.28 -6.28
C HIS A 19 -6.12 5.13 -6.22
N GLU A 20 -4.85 5.42 -5.97
CA GLU A 20 -3.83 4.39 -5.87
C GLU A 20 -4.08 3.45 -4.67
N HIS A 21 -4.52 3.99 -3.53
CA HIS A 21 -4.92 3.22 -2.35
C HIS A 21 -6.13 2.31 -2.61
N GLN A 22 -7.14 2.79 -3.32
CA GLN A 22 -8.31 1.98 -3.70
C GLN A 22 -7.90 0.76 -4.52
N VAL A 23 -7.05 0.95 -5.53
CA VAL A 23 -6.52 -0.15 -6.35
C VAL A 23 -5.70 -1.13 -5.50
N PHE A 24 -4.91 -0.63 -4.53
CA PHE A 24 -4.19 -1.51 -3.61
C PHE A 24 -5.19 -2.40 -2.82
N VAL A 25 -6.23 -1.80 -2.22
CA VAL A 25 -7.25 -2.55 -1.49
C VAL A 25 -7.91 -3.61 -2.37
N ASP A 26 -8.20 -3.29 -3.63
CA ASP A 26 -8.76 -4.26 -4.59
C ASP A 26 -7.79 -5.43 -4.88
N LEU A 27 -6.49 -5.17 -4.99
CA LEU A 27 -5.48 -6.22 -5.13
C LEU A 27 -5.42 -7.12 -3.89
N ILE A 28 -5.50 -6.56 -2.68
CA ILE A 28 -5.56 -7.32 -1.43
C ILE A 28 -6.82 -8.21 -1.40
N ILE A 29 -7.98 -7.67 -1.82
CA ILE A 29 -9.24 -8.43 -1.93
C ILE A 29 -9.11 -9.57 -2.93
N ASN A 30 -8.42 -9.36 -4.05
CA ASN A 30 -8.20 -10.40 -5.05
C ASN A 30 -7.33 -11.54 -4.51
N VAL A 31 -6.30 -11.21 -3.73
CA VAL A 31 -5.46 -12.19 -3.03
C VAL A 31 -6.28 -12.96 -1.99
N SER A 32 -7.07 -12.28 -1.15
CA SER A 32 -7.85 -12.95 -0.09
C SER A 32 -8.88 -13.93 -0.65
N ARG A 33 -9.53 -13.59 -1.75
CA ARG A 33 -10.50 -14.47 -2.44
C ARG A 33 -9.85 -15.66 -3.16
N ALA A 34 -8.53 -15.73 -3.23
CA ALA A 34 -7.87 -16.85 -3.90
C ALA A 34 -8.05 -18.16 -3.11
N GLU A 35 -8.18 -18.08 -1.78
CA GLU A 35 -8.44 -19.21 -0.88
C GLU A 35 -9.84 -19.81 -1.12
N ASP A 36 -10.87 -18.97 -1.12
CA ASP A 36 -12.28 -19.37 -1.36
C ASP A 36 -12.49 -20.01 -2.74
N ARG A 37 -11.65 -19.65 -3.71
CA ARG A 37 -11.72 -20.16 -5.09
C ARG A 37 -10.93 -21.46 -5.29
N HIS A 38 -10.37 -22.05 -4.23
CA HIS A 38 -9.47 -23.21 -4.29
C HIS A 38 -8.36 -23.03 -5.35
N SER A 39 -7.78 -21.83 -5.39
CA SER A 39 -6.76 -21.49 -6.37
C SER A 39 -5.48 -22.31 -6.13
N SER A 40 -4.78 -22.68 -7.20
CA SER A 40 -3.45 -23.28 -7.06
C SER A 40 -2.46 -22.31 -6.42
N LYS A 41 -1.46 -22.83 -5.71
CA LYS A 41 -0.39 -22.04 -5.09
C LYS A 41 0.30 -21.12 -6.10
N ASP A 42 0.55 -21.60 -7.32
CA ASP A 42 1.13 -20.80 -8.40
C ASP A 42 0.26 -19.59 -8.78
N ARG A 43 -1.08 -19.76 -8.77
CA ARG A 43 -2.00 -18.65 -9.04
C ARG A 43 -1.94 -17.62 -7.92
N VAL A 44 -1.92 -18.05 -6.66
CA VAL A 44 -1.76 -17.14 -5.52
C VAL A 44 -0.43 -16.39 -5.62
N MET A 45 0.68 -17.09 -5.88
CA MET A 45 1.99 -16.47 -6.02
C MET A 45 2.04 -15.41 -7.12
N ARG A 46 1.31 -15.59 -8.24
CA ARG A 46 1.21 -14.55 -9.28
C ARG A 46 0.48 -13.30 -8.80
N LEU A 47 -0.63 -13.46 -8.07
CA LEU A 47 -1.36 -12.33 -7.48
C LEU A 47 -0.50 -11.58 -6.45
N LEU A 48 0.28 -12.31 -5.65
CA LEU A 48 1.23 -11.71 -4.71
C LEU A 48 2.31 -10.90 -5.42
N VAL A 49 2.89 -11.42 -6.50
CA VAL A 49 3.87 -10.68 -7.32
C VAL A 49 3.25 -9.42 -7.93
N GLU A 50 2.02 -9.49 -8.42
CA GLU A 50 1.28 -8.31 -8.92
C GLU A 50 1.11 -7.25 -7.83
N LEU A 51 0.66 -7.66 -6.65
CA LEU A 51 0.50 -6.77 -5.49
C LEU A 51 1.81 -6.12 -5.07
N ARG A 52 2.91 -6.88 -4.99
CA ARG A 52 4.23 -6.34 -4.61
C ARG A 52 4.77 -5.34 -5.64
N LYS A 53 4.52 -5.56 -6.93
CA LYS A 53 4.89 -4.59 -7.97
C LYS A 53 4.05 -3.32 -7.87
N TYR A 54 2.76 -3.47 -7.57
CA TYR A 54 1.87 -2.33 -7.40
C TYR A 54 2.23 -1.50 -6.16
N ALA A 55 2.57 -2.15 -5.05
CA ALA A 55 3.05 -1.48 -3.83
C ALA A 55 4.29 -0.61 -4.10
N GLU A 56 5.26 -1.16 -4.82
CA GLU A 56 6.48 -0.43 -5.20
C GLU A 56 6.20 0.71 -6.17
N PHE A 57 5.32 0.52 -7.16
CA PHE A 57 4.86 1.61 -8.02
C PHE A 57 4.21 2.73 -7.21
N HIS A 58 3.30 2.39 -6.30
CA HIS A 58 2.60 3.35 -5.45
C HIS A 58 3.58 4.14 -4.57
N PHE A 59 4.53 3.47 -3.93
CA PHE A 59 5.56 4.14 -3.13
C PHE A 59 6.42 5.09 -3.97
N TYR A 60 6.83 4.70 -5.17
CA TYR A 60 7.53 5.62 -6.07
C TYR A 60 6.65 6.80 -6.50
N SER A 61 5.36 6.58 -6.71
CA SER A 61 4.39 7.63 -7.03
C SER A 61 4.32 8.66 -5.89
N GLU A 62 4.16 8.21 -4.65
CA GLU A 62 4.15 9.07 -3.47
C GLU A 62 5.49 9.75 -3.21
N GLU A 63 6.61 9.04 -3.37
CA GLU A 63 7.94 9.61 -3.22
C GLU A 63 8.19 10.77 -4.18
N ASN A 64 7.72 10.67 -5.43
CA ASN A 64 7.79 11.79 -6.36
C ASN A 64 6.92 12.98 -5.90
N ILE A 65 5.71 12.72 -5.39
CA ILE A 65 4.84 13.77 -4.84
C ILE A 65 5.51 14.44 -3.63
N MET A 66 6.13 13.66 -2.74
CA MET A 66 6.88 14.17 -1.60
C MET A 66 8.02 15.09 -2.02
N LEU A 67 8.77 14.71 -3.07
CA LEU A 67 9.85 15.53 -3.62
C LEU A 67 9.33 16.81 -4.27
N ASP A 68 8.26 16.73 -5.05
CA ASP A 68 7.64 17.88 -5.73
C ASP A 68 7.10 18.94 -4.75
N HIS A 69 6.77 18.53 -3.53
CA HIS A 69 6.23 19.39 -2.47
C HIS A 69 7.23 19.70 -1.35
N ASP A 70 8.52 19.38 -1.51
CA ASP A 70 9.56 19.58 -0.49
C ASP A 70 9.15 19.01 0.90
N PHE A 71 8.57 17.81 0.92
CA PHE A 71 8.03 17.21 2.14
C PHE A 71 9.15 16.93 3.17
N PRO A 72 9.12 17.55 4.37
CA PRO A 72 10.24 17.48 5.31
C PRO A 72 10.57 16.08 5.83
N GLU A 73 9.58 15.19 5.91
CA GLU A 73 9.74 13.81 6.41
C GLU A 73 10.05 12.79 5.30
N TYR A 74 10.35 13.23 4.07
CA TYR A 74 10.59 12.36 2.90
C TYR A 74 11.48 11.15 3.19
N GLU A 75 12.67 11.36 3.76
CA GLU A 75 13.64 10.27 3.97
C GLU A 75 13.13 9.25 5.01
N THR A 76 12.41 9.71 6.04
CA THR A 76 11.79 8.82 7.03
C THR A 76 10.67 7.99 6.39
N HIS A 77 9.78 8.63 5.61
CA HIS A 77 8.67 7.96 4.93
C HIS A 77 9.18 6.94 3.91
N ARG A 78 10.18 7.29 3.11
CA ARG A 78 10.85 6.38 2.18
C ARG A 78 11.50 5.17 2.88
N GLN A 79 12.10 5.37 4.05
CA GLN A 79 12.63 4.25 4.84
C GLN A 79 11.53 3.35 5.41
N GLU A 80 10.33 3.87 5.65
CA GLU A 80 9.16 3.02 5.92
C GLU A 80 8.85 2.18 4.69
N HIS A 81 8.67 2.76 3.50
CA HIS A 81 8.40 2.02 2.26
C HIS A 81 9.38 0.87 2.04
N ILE A 82 10.68 1.12 2.15
CA ILE A 82 11.73 0.11 1.97
C ILE A 82 11.57 -1.04 2.98
N ARG A 83 11.34 -0.72 4.26
CA ARG A 83 11.13 -1.74 5.30
C ARG A 83 9.90 -2.61 5.02
N LEU A 84 8.86 -1.99 4.47
CA LEU A 84 7.59 -2.65 4.17
C LEU A 84 7.71 -3.58 2.97
N LEU A 85 8.42 -3.18 1.91
CA LEU A 85 8.73 -4.06 0.78
C LEU A 85 9.58 -5.26 1.23
N CYS A 86 10.60 -5.04 2.08
CA CYS A 86 11.42 -6.13 2.62
C CYS A 86 10.60 -7.13 3.46
N GLU A 87 9.73 -6.63 4.34
CA GLU A 87 8.86 -7.51 5.14
C GLU A 87 7.85 -8.25 4.25
N LEU A 88 7.31 -7.59 3.22
CA LEU A 88 6.42 -8.21 2.25
C LEU A 88 7.10 -9.37 1.50
N ASP A 89 8.33 -9.16 1.04
CA ASP A 89 9.12 -10.19 0.36
C ASP A 89 9.43 -11.37 1.29
N ARG A 90 9.73 -11.09 2.57
CA ARG A 90 9.92 -12.12 3.61
C ARG A 90 8.65 -12.95 3.81
N ARG A 91 7.50 -12.29 3.93
CA ARG A 91 6.20 -12.95 4.12
C ARG A 91 5.78 -13.79 2.92
N PHE A 92 6.10 -13.34 1.70
CA PHE A 92 5.89 -14.12 0.48
C PHE A 92 6.78 -15.37 0.44
N HIS A 93 8.01 -15.26 0.92
CA HIS A 93 8.91 -16.40 1.07
C HIS A 93 8.36 -17.42 2.07
N ASP A 94 7.90 -16.97 3.24
CA ASP A 94 7.30 -17.85 4.26
C ASP A 94 6.07 -18.59 3.72
N TYR A 95 5.18 -17.88 3.02
CA TYR A 95 4.02 -18.51 2.37
C TYR A 95 4.43 -19.53 1.29
N ARG A 96 5.46 -19.21 0.48
CA ARG A 96 5.99 -20.14 -0.52
C ARG A 96 6.53 -21.43 0.12
N LEU A 97 7.11 -21.35 1.30
CA LEU A 97 7.65 -22.50 2.05
C LEU A 97 6.61 -23.19 2.94
N ASP A 98 5.34 -22.78 2.90
CA ASP A 98 4.29 -23.29 3.79
C ASP A 98 4.58 -23.03 5.28
N ALA A 99 5.45 -22.06 5.58
CA ALA A 99 5.75 -21.59 6.93
C ALA A 99 4.75 -20.55 7.44
N ALA A 100 3.90 -20.02 6.55
CA ALA A 100 2.80 -19.11 6.86
C ALA A 100 1.59 -19.42 5.96
N THR A 101 0.40 -19.12 6.46
CA THR A 101 -0.86 -19.26 5.73
C THR A 101 -1.15 -18.03 4.86
N LEU A 102 -2.04 -18.18 3.88
CA LEU A 102 -2.48 -17.04 3.07
C LEU A 102 -3.25 -16.02 3.91
N SER A 103 -4.04 -16.45 4.89
CA SER A 103 -4.76 -15.55 5.80
C SER A 103 -3.79 -14.67 6.60
N GLU A 104 -2.72 -15.23 7.16
CA GLU A 104 -1.71 -14.44 7.90
C GLU A 104 -1.03 -13.40 7.02
N LEU A 105 -0.79 -13.74 5.75
CA LEU A 105 -0.24 -12.82 4.76
C LEU A 105 -1.20 -11.67 4.43
N VAL A 106 -2.46 -11.99 4.21
CA VAL A 106 -3.53 -11.03 3.90
C VAL A 106 -3.78 -10.09 5.09
N ASP A 107 -3.79 -10.64 6.30
CA ASP A 107 -3.97 -9.86 7.53
C ASP A 107 -2.80 -8.88 7.71
N PHE A 108 -1.55 -9.33 7.48
CA PHE A 108 -0.38 -8.45 7.46
C PHE A 108 -0.52 -7.33 6.43
N LEU A 109 -0.87 -7.66 5.18
CA LEU A 109 -1.02 -6.69 4.09
C LEU A 109 -2.03 -5.61 4.42
N PHE A 110 -3.21 -6.00 4.91
CA PHE A 110 -4.27 -5.05 5.20
C PHE A 110 -3.98 -4.22 6.45
N GLN A 111 -3.41 -4.83 7.50
CA GLN A 111 -3.00 -4.09 8.70
C GLN A 111 -1.93 -3.06 8.36
N TRP A 112 -0.95 -3.46 7.55
CA TRP A 112 0.11 -2.58 7.09
C TRP A 112 -0.45 -1.40 6.29
N PHE A 113 -1.26 -1.67 5.25
CA PHE A 113 -1.92 -0.64 4.44
C PHE A 113 -2.69 0.34 5.34
N ALA A 114 -3.54 -0.19 6.23
CA ALA A 114 -4.36 0.62 7.12
C ALA A 114 -3.50 1.54 8.01
N LEU A 115 -2.42 1.03 8.59
CA LEU A 115 -1.54 1.81 9.46
C LEU A 115 -0.79 2.88 8.67
N HIS A 116 -0.18 2.51 7.55
CA HIS A 116 0.62 3.42 6.73
C HIS A 116 -0.24 4.59 6.21
N THR A 117 -1.38 4.28 5.60
CA THR A 117 -2.30 5.28 5.06
C THR A 117 -2.89 6.20 6.12
N THR A 118 -3.22 5.67 7.30
CA THR A 118 -3.83 6.50 8.36
C THR A 118 -2.84 7.27 9.22
N CYS A 119 -1.54 6.97 9.12
CA CYS A 119 -0.49 7.62 9.90
C CYS A 119 0.48 8.43 9.03
N SER A 120 1.14 7.80 8.06
CA SER A 120 2.20 8.41 7.25
C SER A 120 1.62 9.23 6.11
N ASP A 121 0.75 8.65 5.29
CA ASP A 121 0.23 9.30 4.07
C ASP A 121 -0.66 10.51 4.40
N LYS A 122 -1.35 10.48 5.55
CA LYS A 122 -2.10 11.65 6.05
C LYS A 122 -1.20 12.84 6.39
N LYS A 123 0.04 12.63 6.84
CA LYS A 123 0.99 13.73 7.06
C LYS A 123 1.37 14.39 5.75
N LEU A 124 1.63 13.59 4.72
CA LEU A 124 1.91 14.08 3.37
C LEU A 124 0.73 14.88 2.84
N ALA A 125 -0.49 14.35 2.90
CA ALA A 125 -1.67 15.05 2.42
C ALA A 125 -1.91 16.37 3.18
N HIS A 126 -1.70 16.39 4.50
CA HIS A 126 -1.78 17.62 5.30
C HIS A 126 -0.72 18.64 4.85
N HIS A 127 0.51 18.21 4.59
CA HIS A 127 1.58 19.08 4.07
C HIS A 127 1.21 19.67 2.70
N ILE A 128 0.73 18.85 1.77
CA ILE A 128 0.27 19.30 0.44
C ILE A 128 -0.86 20.33 0.57
N ALA A 129 -1.86 20.07 1.43
CA ALA A 129 -2.97 20.99 1.65
C ALA A 129 -2.49 22.33 2.26
N SER A 130 -1.50 22.29 3.15
CA SER A 130 -0.94 23.49 3.81
C SER A 130 -0.02 24.32 2.91
N THR A 131 0.60 23.69 1.91
CA THR A 131 1.49 24.35 0.94
C THR A 131 0.75 24.81 -0.32
N GLY A 132 -0.50 24.36 -0.51
CA GLY A 132 -1.36 24.61 -1.67
C GLY A 132 -1.93 26.03 -1.85
N GLU A 133 -1.40 27.06 -1.18
CA GLU A 133 -1.70 28.48 -1.48
C GLU A 133 -0.76 29.12 -2.53
N HIS A 134 0.03 28.33 -3.26
CA HIS A 134 0.83 28.85 -4.39
C HIS A 134 0.56 28.05 -5.66
N THR A 135 -0.58 28.34 -6.31
CA THR A 135 -0.67 28.13 -7.75
C THR A 135 0.14 29.25 -8.43
N PRO A 136 1.24 28.96 -9.15
CA PRO A 136 1.80 29.96 -10.03
C PRO A 136 0.80 30.19 -11.16
N SER A 137 0.18 31.38 -11.15
CA SER A 137 -0.50 31.93 -12.31
C SER A 137 0.47 31.91 -13.49
N SER A 138 0.19 31.12 -14.52
CA SER A 138 0.73 31.28 -15.87
C SER A 138 -0.29 30.84 -16.89
#